data_AF-A0A4U9Z858-F1
#
_entry.id   AF-A0A4U9Z858-F1
#
_cell.length_a   1.000
_cell.length_b   1.000
_cell.length_c   1.000
_cell.angle_alpha   90.00
_cell.angle_beta   90.00
_cell.angle_gamma   90.00
#
_symmetry.space_group_name_H-M   'P 1'
#
loop_
_entity.id
_entity.type
_entity.pdbx_description
1 polymer ?
#
loop_
_entity_poly.entity_id
_entity_poly.type
_entity_poly.pdbx_seq_one_letter_code
_entity_poly.pdbx_strand_id
1 'polypeptide(L)'
;MLEKAKQLASQEFSRLSGREIKAEDCFVVWFSKTLQNWKALVSTNAITSSEPCGDYAEITHNGDKKETYVDVYAKVSNRAIKD
;
A
#
# COMPACT_ATOMS: atom_id res chain seq x y z
N MET A 1 6.89 4.72 -11.09
CA MET A 1 5.57 4.74 -10.42
C MET A 1 5.42 3.52 -9.53
N LEU A 2 5.53 2.29 -10.06
CA LEU A 2 5.45 1.06 -9.26
C LEU A 2 6.51 1.00 -8.13
N GLU A 3 7.79 1.22 -8.44
CA GLU A 3 8.84 1.23 -7.42
C GLU A 3 8.65 2.36 -6.39
N LYS A 4 8.23 3.53 -6.85
CA LYS A 4 7.85 4.64 -5.96
C LYS A 4 6.67 4.27 -5.05
N ALA A 5 5.68 3.54 -5.56
CA ALA A 5 4.54 3.08 -4.77
C ALA A 5 4.98 2.11 -3.65
N LYS A 6 5.84 1.13 -3.98
CA LYS A 6 6.41 0.21 -3.00
C LYS A 6 7.20 0.96 -1.93
N GLN A 7 8.03 1.92 -2.31
CA GLN A 7 8.80 2.74 -1.38
C GLN A 7 7.91 3.53 -0.42
N LEU A 8 6.88 4.20 -0.93
CA LEU A 8 5.96 4.98 -0.10
C LEU A 8 5.15 4.09 0.84
N ALA A 9 4.68 2.93 0.37
CA ALA A 9 4.00 1.95 1.21
C ALA A 9 4.92 1.41 2.31
N SER A 10 6.15 1.02 1.97
CA SER A 10 7.17 0.52 2.90
C SER A 10 7.48 1.54 4.01
N GLN A 11 7.62 2.83 3.65
CA GLN A 11 7.84 3.90 4.62
C GLN A 11 6.67 4.02 5.61
N GLU A 12 5.45 4.00 5.09
CA GLU A 12 4.26 4.16 5.94
C GLU A 12 3.98 2.93 6.80
N PHE A 13 4.14 1.73 6.25
CA PHE A 13 4.11 0.49 7.02
C PHE A 13 5.17 0.47 8.12
N SER A 14 6.38 0.96 7.84
CA SER A 14 7.43 1.06 8.85
C SER A 14 7.05 2.03 9.98
N ARG A 15 6.49 3.19 9.61
CA ARG A 15 6.01 4.20 10.55
C ARG A 15 4.91 3.67 11.46
N LEU A 16 3.95 2.93 10.92
CA LEU A 16 2.80 2.41 11.66
C LEU A 16 3.11 1.16 12.48
N SER A 17 3.99 0.28 11.99
CA SER A 17 4.37 -0.94 12.69
C SER A 17 5.48 -0.73 13.73
N GLY A 18 6.22 0.38 13.66
CA GLY A 18 7.37 0.66 14.52
C GLY A 18 8.59 -0.22 14.23
N ARG A 19 8.61 -0.94 13.10
CA ARG A 19 9.75 -1.74 12.63
C ARG A 19 10.08 -1.41 11.18
N GLU A 20 11.29 -1.73 10.75
CA GLU A 20 11.67 -1.56 9.35
C GLU A 20 10.92 -2.57 8.46
N ILE A 21 10.22 -2.06 7.45
CA ILE A 21 9.61 -2.82 6.36
C ILE A 21 10.28 -2.38 5.07
N LYS A 22 10.94 -3.29 4.36
CA LYS A 22 11.66 -2.91 3.14
C LYS A 22 10.74 -2.86 1.94
N ALA A 23 11.10 -2.04 0.96
CA ALA A 23 10.35 -1.95 -0.29
C ALA A 23 10.37 -3.27 -1.10
N GLU A 24 11.39 -4.12 -0.91
CA GLU A 24 11.48 -5.46 -1.49
C GLU A 24 10.43 -6.43 -0.91
N ASP A 25 9.99 -6.20 0.32
CA ASP A 25 8.92 -6.97 0.98
C ASP A 25 7.52 -6.50 0.58
N CYS A 26 7.43 -5.45 -0.26
CA CYS A 26 6.19 -4.86 -0.73
C CYS A 26 5.91 -5.24 -2.19
N PHE A 27 4.67 -5.58 -2.49
CA PHE A 27 4.23 -5.96 -3.83
C PHE A 27 2.97 -5.18 -4.24
N VAL A 28 2.87 -4.87 -5.53
CA VAL A 28 1.73 -4.14 -6.09
C VAL A 28 0.64 -5.14 -6.44
N VAL A 29 -0.52 -4.99 -5.80
CA VAL A 29 -1.72 -5.82 -6.02
C VAL A 29 -2.50 -5.30 -7.22
N TRP A 30 -2.60 -3.99 -7.36
CA TRP A 30 -3.28 -3.35 -8.48
C TRP A 30 -2.62 -2.02 -8.82
N PHE A 31 -2.66 -1.64 -10.09
CA PHE A 31 -2.14 -0.37 -10.56
C PHE A 31 -2.95 0.18 -11.72
N SER A 32 -3.17 1.50 -11.71
CA SER A 32 -3.68 2.24 -12.86
C SER A 32 -3.00 3.59 -13.00
N LYS A 33 -2.92 4.04 -14.24
CA LYS A 33 -2.33 5.32 -14.62
C LYS A 33 -3.23 6.01 -15.64
N THR A 34 -3.48 7.30 -15.43
CA THR A 34 -4.15 8.17 -16.39
C THR A 34 -3.40 9.49 -16.48
N LEU A 35 -2.76 9.74 -17.62
CA LEU A 35 -1.91 10.91 -17.83
C LEU A 35 -0.82 11.06 -16.74
N GLN A 36 -0.80 12.18 -16.01
CA GLN A 36 0.11 12.46 -14.88
C GLN A 36 -0.32 11.80 -13.56
N ASN A 37 -1.56 11.33 -13.46
CA ASN A 37 -2.11 10.72 -12.26
C ASN A 37 -1.88 9.21 -12.26
N TRP A 38 -1.63 8.63 -11.08
CA TRP A 38 -1.58 7.18 -10.92
C TRP A 38 -2.01 6.75 -9.53
N LYS A 39 -2.54 5.53 -9.45
CA LYS A 39 -2.95 4.88 -8.20
C LYS A 39 -2.39 3.47 -8.15
N ALA A 40 -1.90 3.07 -6.99
CA ALA A 40 -1.43 1.73 -6.73
C ALA A 40 -2.06 1.20 -5.44
N LEU A 41 -2.47 -0.07 -5.44
CA LEU A 41 -2.73 -0.82 -4.22
C LEU A 41 -1.52 -1.69 -3.94
N VAL A 42 -0.95 -1.58 -2.75
CA VAL A 42 0.31 -2.20 -2.34
C VAL A 42 0.07 -2.98 -1.06
N SER A 43 0.63 -4.18 -0.97
CA SER A 43 0.59 -5.00 0.23
C SER A 43 1.99 -5.51 0.56
N THR A 44 2.16 -6.12 1.72
CA THR A 44 3.45 -6.65 2.18
C THR A 44 3.27 -7.99 2.86
N ASN A 45 4.28 -8.87 2.73
CA ASN A 45 4.34 -10.12 3.49
C ASN A 45 4.99 -9.92 4.87
N ALA A 46 5.58 -8.75 5.12
CA ALA A 46 6.27 -8.44 6.36
C ALA A 46 5.33 -7.99 7.48
N ILE A 47 4.04 -7.79 7.21
CA ILE A 47 2.99 -7.49 8.19
C ILE A 47 1.87 -8.51 7.99
N THR A 48 1.33 -9.04 9.08
CA THR A 48 0.18 -9.95 9.01
C THR A 48 -1.12 -9.20 9.25
N SER A 49 -2.22 -9.68 8.67
CA SER A 49 -3.56 -9.09 8.83
C SER A 49 -4.07 -9.06 10.28
N SER A 50 -3.41 -9.75 11.21
CA SER A 50 -3.71 -9.72 12.63
C SER A 50 -3.11 -8.49 13.34
N GLU A 51 -2.17 -7.80 12.70
CA GLU A 51 -1.54 -6.61 13.26
C GLU A 51 -2.43 -5.37 13.05
N PRO A 52 -2.59 -4.52 14.07
CA PRO A 52 -3.51 -3.37 14.01
C PRO A 52 -3.03 -2.27 13.07
N CYS A 53 -1.76 -2.28 12.66
CA CYS A 53 -1.17 -1.27 11.78
C CYS A 53 -1.64 -1.37 10.32
N GLY A 54 -2.14 -2.53 9.89
CA GLY A 54 -2.59 -2.79 8.52
C GLY A 54 -1.49 -3.25 7.56
N ASP A 55 -1.87 -4.13 6.64
CA ASP A 55 -1.00 -4.79 5.65
C ASP A 55 -1.31 -4.37 4.21
N TYR A 56 -2.15 -3.35 4.03
CA TYR A 56 -2.64 -2.91 2.73
C TYR A 56 -2.63 -1.38 2.62
N ALA A 57 -2.00 -0.85 1.58
CA ALA A 57 -1.86 0.59 1.34
C ALA A 57 -2.41 0.99 -0.03
N GLU A 58 -3.16 2.07 -0.09
CA GLU A 58 -3.48 2.79 -1.32
C GLU A 58 -2.52 3.97 -1.48
N ILE A 59 -1.87 4.04 -2.64
CA ILE A 59 -0.97 5.13 -3.02
C ILE A 59 -1.64 5.92 -4.14
N THR A 60 -1.98 7.19 -3.89
CA THR A 60 -2.67 8.04 -4.85
C THR A 60 -1.82 9.24 -5.20
N HIS A 61 -1.30 9.28 -6.43
CA HIS A 61 -0.52 10.40 -6.91
C HIS A 61 -1.37 11.36 -7.76
N ASN A 62 -1.44 12.61 -7.29
CA ASN A 62 -1.98 13.73 -8.05
C ASN A 62 -0.82 14.42 -8.78
N GLY A 63 -0.73 14.20 -10.09
CA GLY A 63 0.34 14.75 -10.91
C GLY A 63 0.21 16.26 -11.17
N ASP A 64 -1.02 16.81 -11.10
CA ASP A 64 -1.26 18.25 -11.27
C ASP A 64 -0.72 19.05 -10.08
N LYS A 65 -0.95 18.53 -8.87
CA LYS A 65 -0.48 19.14 -7.61
C LYS A 65 0.89 18.61 -7.15
N LYS A 66 1.42 17.60 -7.82
CA LYS A 66 2.67 16.90 -7.48
C LYS A 66 2.70 16.33 -6.06
N GLU A 67 1.55 15.91 -5.54
CA GLU A 67 1.40 15.34 -4.20
C GLU A 67 1.03 13.86 -4.27
N THR A 68 1.32 13.11 -3.20
CA THR A 68 0.98 11.69 -3.11
C THR A 68 0.38 11.41 -1.76
N TYR A 69 -0.82 10.83 -1.76
CA TYR A 69 -1.51 10.37 -0.56
C TYR A 69 -1.20 8.90 -0.34
N VAL A 70 -1.13 8.51 0.93
CA VAL A 70 -0.91 7.13 1.37
C VAL A 70 -1.96 6.83 2.42
N ASP A 71 -2.88 5.93 2.09
CA ASP A 71 -3.94 5.47 2.98
C ASP A 71 -3.67 4.02 3.35
N VAL A 72 -3.62 3.69 4.64
CA VAL A 72 -3.37 2.33 5.13
C VAL A 72 -4.62 1.73 5.73
N TYR A 73 -4.90 0.48 5.36
CA TYR A 73 -6.06 -0.28 5.77
C TYR A 73 -5.64 -1.54 6.53
N ALA A 74 -6.38 -1.83 7.60
CA ALA A 74 -6.32 -3.11 8.28
C ALA A 74 -7.47 -4.02 7.80
N LYS A 75 -7.16 -5.30 7.60
CA LYS A 75 -8.16 -6.30 7.22
C LYS A 75 -9.13 -6.54 8.37
N VAL A 76 -10.41 -6.27 8.14
CA VAL A 76 -11.47 -6.47 9.15
C VAL A 76 -12.04 -7.89 9.15
N SER A 77 -12.21 -8.49 7.96
CA SER A 77 -12.75 -9.85 7.86
C SER A 77 -12.28 -10.56 6.59
N ASN A 78 -12.29 -11.88 6.61
CA ASN A 78 -12.11 -12.73 5.44
C ASN A 78 -13.13 -13.87 5.50
N ARG A 79 -14.00 -13.95 4.49
CA ARG A 79 -15.01 -15.00 4.40
C ARG A 79 -15.01 -15.55 2.97
N ALA A 80 -14.91 -16.87 2.86
CA ALA A 80 -15.14 -17.53 1.59
C ALA A 80 -16.64 -17.52 1.26
N ILE A 81 -16.99 -16.95 0.11
CA ILE A 81 -18.33 -17.05 -0.49
C ILE A 81 -18.20 -18.04 -1.64
N LYS A 82 -19.08 -19.04 -1.67
CA LYS A 82 -19.17 -19.99 -2.79
C LYS A 82 -20.18 -19.43 -3.79
N ASP A 83 -19.92 -19.67 -5.07
CA ASP A 83 -20.83 -19.34 -6.16
C ASP A 83 -22.19 -20.05 -6.01
#